data_AF-A0A3L7PIV4-F1
#
_entry.id   AF-A0A3L7PIV4-F1
#
_cell.length_a   1.000
_cell.length_b   1.000
_cell.length_c   1.000
_cell.angle_alpha   90.00
_cell.angle_beta   90.00
_cell.angle_gamma   90.00
#
_symmetry.space_group_name_H-M   'P 1'
#
loop_
_entity.id
_entity.type
_entity.pdbx_description
1 polymer ?
#
loop_
_entity_poly.entity_id
_entity_poly.type
_entity_poly.pdbx_seq_one_letter_code
_entity_poly.pdbx_strand_id
1 'polypeptide(L)'
;MTNTVHSRLGVAALAVGVLIAGGSSASAQTSWTRGVATAGLWTTTGQWNLGAGPVPDATTPLLFGVNTFDVLAQLQTTGATGVSASAAGITFTNTTSKVIRGQPNNNANASTHTLRLGSSGITVAEASLTTGTVVIYNAPNGNASSNVSTMVVEVNNAQTFTNNAASPLQFGRPDGLAGTLIRPGADSIAGTLALTLAGTGAGPISFYAAIQDQPADATKIRSLVVNRTGVGTGAVQLFGANTYSGPTDVSAGTLLINGINSGGGATTVGSGGILSGTGSLAGPISFGTGGKFLFSSTAPLTVTGTVSFVDPASFGIDDIVGLTSSAADGSYTLMSGSVSNVASLQNFGAGAAADLGSGKSAYFQQAFGGGLQAVVVPEPSTVAIVGIAGVVAASVRRLNRRRAR
;
A
#
# COMPACT_ATOMS: atom_id res chain seq x y z
N MET A 1 -60.96 57.54 -18.15
CA MET A 1 -59.68 57.70 -18.87
C MET A 1 -58.59 57.93 -17.83
N THR A 2 -57.89 56.87 -17.44
CA THR A 2 -56.61 56.94 -16.74
C THR A 2 -55.89 55.64 -17.04
N ASN A 3 -54.85 55.77 -17.83
CA ASN A 3 -53.93 54.73 -18.24
C ASN A 3 -52.85 54.58 -17.16
N THR A 4 -52.01 53.55 -17.29
CA THR A 4 -50.57 53.52 -16.94
C THR A 4 -50.11 52.49 -15.89
N VAL A 5 -49.62 51.37 -16.44
CA VAL A 5 -48.30 50.73 -16.23
C VAL A 5 -48.10 49.65 -15.16
N HIS A 6 -47.66 48.51 -15.70
CA HIS A 6 -47.00 47.38 -15.07
C HIS A 6 -45.64 47.74 -14.47
N SER A 7 -45.33 47.23 -13.28
CA SER A 7 -43.96 46.82 -12.96
C SER A 7 -43.98 45.52 -12.14
N ARG A 8 -43.71 44.40 -12.84
CA ARG A 8 -43.33 43.14 -12.21
C ARG A 8 -41.87 43.27 -11.80
N LEU A 9 -41.63 43.52 -10.51
CA LEU A 9 -40.32 43.33 -9.89
C LEU A 9 -40.10 41.83 -9.71
N GLY A 10 -39.35 41.22 -10.64
CA GLY A 10 -38.71 39.93 -10.41
C GLY A 10 -37.60 40.12 -9.37
N VAL A 11 -37.76 39.53 -8.20
CA VAL A 11 -36.72 39.47 -7.18
C VAL A 11 -35.66 38.48 -7.65
N ALA A 12 -34.66 38.98 -8.36
CA ALA A 12 -33.39 38.27 -8.53
C ALA A 12 -32.64 38.38 -7.20
N ALA A 13 -32.48 37.27 -6.49
CA ALA A 13 -31.61 37.18 -5.32
C ALA A 13 -30.15 37.36 -5.79
N LEU A 14 -29.68 38.60 -5.78
CA LEU A 14 -28.28 38.93 -5.96
C LEU A 14 -27.56 38.55 -4.66
N ALA A 15 -26.94 37.37 -4.62
CA ALA A 15 -26.00 37.01 -3.57
C ALA A 15 -24.74 37.89 -3.72
N VAL A 16 -24.74 39.04 -3.05
CA VAL A 16 -23.55 39.88 -2.92
C VAL A 16 -22.62 39.17 -1.94
N GLY A 17 -21.65 38.44 -2.48
CA GLY A 17 -20.48 38.01 -1.72
C GLY A 17 -19.67 39.26 -1.36
N VAL A 18 -19.73 39.69 -0.11
CA VAL A 18 -18.86 40.75 0.40
C VAL A 18 -17.43 40.20 0.45
N LEU A 19 -16.61 40.60 -0.52
CA LEU A 19 -15.17 40.37 -0.49
C LEU A 19 -14.54 41.41 0.44
N ILE A 20 -14.42 41.09 1.74
CA ILE A 20 -13.65 41.92 2.67
C ILE A 20 -12.17 41.67 2.40
N ALA A 21 -11.54 42.54 1.62
CA ALA A 21 -10.09 42.64 1.53
C ALA A 21 -9.55 43.26 2.83
N GLY A 22 -9.40 42.43 3.87
CA GLY A 22 -8.74 42.78 5.12
C GLY A 22 -7.24 42.51 5.02
N GLY A 23 -6.44 43.53 5.30
CA GLY A 23 -4.98 43.45 5.34
C GLY A 23 -4.45 42.35 6.28
N SER A 24 -3.22 41.95 6.00
CA SER A 24 -2.44 40.92 6.70
C SER A 24 -2.73 40.86 8.20
N SER A 25 -3.17 39.68 8.66
CA SER A 25 -3.28 39.17 10.06
C SER A 25 -4.68 38.98 10.66
N ALA A 26 -5.78 39.10 9.90
CA ALA A 26 -7.12 38.74 10.42
C ALA A 26 -7.59 37.39 9.86
N SER A 27 -7.77 36.40 10.73
CA SER A 27 -8.43 35.13 10.42
C SER A 27 -9.91 35.39 10.10
N ALA A 28 -10.25 35.45 8.81
CA ALA A 28 -11.63 35.55 8.37
C ALA A 28 -12.38 34.25 8.68
N GLN A 29 -13.16 34.25 9.77
CA GLN A 29 -14.06 33.16 10.11
C GLN A 29 -15.36 33.35 9.34
N THR A 30 -15.55 32.58 8.27
CA THR A 30 -16.81 32.57 7.50
C THR A 30 -17.77 31.55 8.12
N SER A 31 -18.91 32.00 8.64
CA SER A 31 -20.01 31.11 9.03
C SER A 31 -20.85 30.76 7.82
N TRP A 32 -21.13 29.48 7.58
CA TRP A 32 -21.87 29.00 6.41
C TRP A 32 -23.35 28.76 6.71
N THR A 33 -24.22 29.29 5.86
CA THR A 33 -25.65 28.92 5.76
C THR A 33 -25.90 28.08 4.50
N ARG A 34 -26.75 27.05 4.63
CA ARG A 34 -27.06 25.99 3.64
C ARG A 34 -27.14 26.47 2.18
N GLY A 35 -26.29 25.90 1.33
CA GLY A 35 -26.37 25.94 -0.13
C GLY A 35 -25.31 25.02 -0.75
N VAL A 36 -25.68 24.27 -1.80
CA VAL A 36 -24.79 23.36 -2.54
C VAL A 36 -23.66 24.19 -3.16
N ALA A 37 -22.47 24.10 -2.59
CA ALA A 37 -21.30 24.82 -3.08
C ALA A 37 -20.12 23.86 -3.25
N THR A 38 -19.60 23.79 -4.47
CA THR A 38 -18.27 23.27 -4.75
C THR A 38 -17.27 24.20 -4.05
N ALA A 39 -16.68 23.75 -2.94
CA ALA A 39 -15.73 24.55 -2.17
C ALA A 39 -14.38 24.63 -2.89
N GLY A 40 -14.21 25.60 -3.79
CA GLY A 40 -12.90 26.02 -4.26
C GLY A 40 -12.35 27.10 -3.34
N LEU A 41 -11.48 26.75 -2.38
CA LEU A 41 -10.76 27.74 -1.59
C LEU A 41 -9.45 28.08 -2.31
N TRP A 42 -9.34 29.30 -2.84
CA TRP A 42 -8.19 29.80 -3.61
C TRP A 42 -7.36 30.81 -2.80
N THR A 43 -6.75 30.40 -1.68
CA THR A 43 -5.79 31.26 -0.96
C THR A 43 -4.54 30.49 -0.56
N THR A 44 -3.37 31.11 -0.63
CA THR A 44 -2.05 30.47 -0.48
C THR A 44 -1.72 30.00 0.94
N THR A 45 -2.58 30.25 1.93
CA THR A 45 -2.46 29.73 3.29
C THR A 45 -3.81 29.88 3.98
N GLY A 46 -4.49 28.78 4.27
CA GLY A 46 -5.79 28.78 4.94
C GLY A 46 -5.86 27.69 5.99
N GLN A 47 -6.13 28.07 7.24
CA GLN A 47 -6.54 27.13 8.28
C GLN A 47 -8.04 26.88 8.15
N TRP A 48 -8.44 25.62 8.03
CA TRP A 48 -9.85 25.25 8.04
C TRP A 48 -10.25 24.93 9.48
N ASN A 49 -10.84 25.92 10.16
CA ASN A 49 -11.37 25.72 11.50
C ASN A 49 -12.88 25.47 11.39
N LEU A 50 -13.28 24.20 11.42
CA LEU A 50 -14.69 23.84 11.54
C LEU A 50 -15.13 24.21 12.96
N GLY A 51 -15.65 25.44 13.12
CA GLY A 51 -16.56 25.72 14.23
C GLY A 51 -17.74 24.74 14.19
N ALA A 52 -18.56 24.69 15.25
CA ALA A 52 -19.69 23.76 15.41
C ALA A 52 -20.86 23.92 14.40
N GLY A 53 -20.58 24.32 13.16
CA GLY A 53 -21.52 24.41 12.05
C GLY A 53 -21.81 23.06 11.39
N PRO A 54 -22.88 23.01 10.57
CA PRO A 54 -23.32 21.79 9.91
C PRO A 54 -22.28 21.29 8.89
N VAL A 55 -22.02 19.98 8.94
CA VAL A 55 -21.17 19.25 7.98
C VAL A 55 -21.79 19.38 6.57
N PRO A 56 -21.00 19.58 5.51
CA PRO A 56 -21.48 19.54 4.12
C PRO A 56 -22.27 18.26 3.83
N ASP A 57 -23.29 18.33 2.97
CA ASP A 57 -24.09 17.16 2.63
C ASP A 57 -23.22 16.04 2.02
N ALA A 58 -23.60 14.79 2.27
CA ALA A 58 -22.82 13.60 2.01
C ALA A 58 -22.47 13.36 0.52
N THR A 59 -23.02 14.10 -0.43
CA THR A 59 -22.93 13.80 -1.86
C THR A 59 -21.80 14.52 -2.62
N THR A 60 -21.24 15.61 -2.08
CA THR A 60 -20.19 16.36 -2.79
C THR A 60 -18.78 16.01 -2.30
N PRO A 61 -17.86 15.54 -3.20
CA PRO A 61 -16.48 15.29 -2.83
C PRO A 61 -15.80 16.57 -2.33
N LEU A 62 -14.95 16.45 -1.31
CA LEU A 62 -14.04 17.51 -0.91
C LEU A 62 -12.89 17.53 -1.93
N LEU A 63 -12.93 18.51 -2.83
CA LEU A 63 -11.91 18.70 -3.86
C LEU A 63 -10.82 19.67 -3.36
N PHE A 64 -9.59 19.20 -3.26
CA PHE A 64 -8.43 20.03 -2.93
C PHE A 64 -7.71 20.46 -4.22
N GLY A 65 -8.01 21.68 -4.71
CA GLY A 65 -7.60 22.21 -6.01
C GLY A 65 -6.27 22.98 -6.09
N VAL A 66 -5.89 23.30 -7.33
CA VAL A 66 -4.64 23.87 -7.90
C VAL A 66 -4.07 25.10 -7.17
N ASN A 67 -2.95 24.89 -6.49
CA ASN A 67 -1.74 25.72 -6.32
C ASN A 67 -0.97 25.15 -5.12
N THR A 68 0.22 25.65 -4.82
CA THR A 68 1.02 25.20 -3.68
C THR A 68 0.19 25.37 -2.39
N PHE A 69 -0.39 24.28 -1.92
CA PHE A 69 -1.07 24.21 -0.64
C PHE A 69 -0.33 23.18 0.19
N ASP A 70 0.38 23.65 1.21
CA ASP A 70 0.26 22.98 2.50
C ASP A 70 -1.20 23.19 2.90
N VAL A 71 -2.06 22.22 2.60
CA VAL A 71 -3.34 22.14 3.31
C VAL A 71 -2.97 21.79 4.74
N LEU A 72 -2.60 22.80 5.53
CA LEU A 72 -2.70 22.71 6.97
C LEU A 72 -4.20 22.69 7.28
N ALA A 73 -4.88 21.59 6.95
CA ALA A 73 -6.08 21.18 7.65
C ALA A 73 -5.61 20.79 9.05
N GLN A 74 -5.25 21.82 9.81
CA GLN A 74 -4.97 21.70 11.21
C GLN A 74 -6.34 21.38 11.82
N LEU A 75 -6.60 20.10 12.07
CA LEU A 75 -7.67 19.71 12.98
C LEU A 75 -7.25 20.18 14.38
N GLN A 76 -7.37 21.47 14.62
CA GLN A 76 -7.29 22.05 15.96
C GLN A 76 -8.63 21.81 16.63
N THR A 77 -8.80 20.64 17.22
CA THR A 77 -9.97 20.35 18.04
C THR A 77 -9.56 20.45 19.50
N THR A 78 -10.02 21.51 20.17
CA THR A 78 -10.07 21.52 21.64
C THR A 78 -11.25 20.64 22.07
N GLY A 79 -11.00 19.34 22.20
CA GLY A 79 -12.01 18.30 22.47
C GLY A 79 -12.10 17.25 21.36
N ALA A 80 -12.68 16.08 21.67
CA ALA A 80 -12.81 14.95 20.75
C ALA A 80 -13.87 15.24 19.66
N THR A 81 -13.46 15.87 18.56
CA THR A 81 -14.31 16.01 17.36
C THR A 81 -13.52 15.59 16.12
N GLY A 82 -14.11 14.73 15.30
CA GLY A 82 -13.48 14.19 14.08
C GLY A 82 -13.84 15.01 12.85
N VAL A 83 -13.01 14.94 11.80
CA VAL A 83 -13.41 15.39 10.46
C VAL A 83 -14.01 14.22 9.70
N SER A 84 -15.25 14.37 9.26
CA SER A 84 -15.95 13.42 8.39
C SER A 84 -15.81 13.84 6.93
N ALA A 85 -15.27 12.98 6.09
CA ALA A 85 -15.31 13.16 4.65
C ALA A 85 -16.70 12.77 4.09
N SER A 86 -17.07 13.37 2.95
CA SER A 86 -18.29 13.03 2.21
C SER A 86 -18.32 11.54 1.78
N ALA A 87 -19.49 11.03 1.40
CA ALA A 87 -19.62 9.69 0.83
C ALA A 87 -18.73 9.52 -0.42
N ALA A 88 -18.47 10.60 -1.16
CA ALA A 88 -17.65 10.60 -2.37
C ALA A 88 -16.12 10.51 -2.12
N GLY A 89 -15.67 10.42 -0.87
CA GLY A 89 -14.25 10.24 -0.54
C GLY A 89 -13.43 11.53 -0.64
N ILE A 90 -12.10 11.38 -0.69
CA ILE A 90 -11.13 12.48 -0.85
C ILE A 90 -10.37 12.28 -2.16
N THR A 91 -10.30 13.31 -3.02
CA THR A 91 -9.54 13.25 -4.27
C THR A 91 -8.48 14.35 -4.34
N PHE A 92 -7.24 13.95 -4.64
CA PHE A 92 -6.11 14.84 -4.89
C PHE A 92 -5.80 14.87 -6.39
N THR A 93 -5.73 16.06 -7.01
CA THR A 93 -5.66 16.21 -8.48
C THR A 93 -4.56 17.16 -8.98
N ASN A 94 -3.53 17.47 -8.18
CA ASN A 94 -2.46 18.39 -8.60
C ASN A 94 -1.06 17.89 -8.22
N THR A 95 -0.01 18.51 -8.79
CA THR A 95 1.39 18.06 -8.82
C THR A 95 2.22 18.34 -7.57
N THR A 96 1.61 18.84 -6.49
CA THR A 96 2.33 19.27 -5.28
C THR A 96 2.10 18.32 -4.11
N SER A 97 3.06 18.24 -3.20
CA SER A 97 2.89 17.50 -1.95
C SER A 97 1.66 17.99 -1.19
N LYS A 98 0.89 17.04 -0.64
CA LYS A 98 -0.27 17.30 0.20
C LYS A 98 -0.09 16.60 1.52
N VAL A 99 -0.42 17.29 2.61
CA VAL A 99 -0.29 16.75 3.94
C VAL A 99 -1.63 16.87 4.66
N ILE A 100 -2.14 15.76 5.19
CA ILE A 100 -3.15 15.80 6.24
C ILE A 100 -2.42 15.44 7.53
N ARG A 101 -2.43 16.37 8.50
CA ARG A 101 -1.69 16.18 9.74
C ARG A 101 -2.55 16.34 10.98
N GLY A 102 -2.45 15.38 11.89
CA GLY A 102 -2.75 15.61 13.29
C GLY A 102 -1.67 16.51 13.88
N GLN A 103 -2.05 17.60 14.51
CA GLN A 103 -1.14 18.39 15.32
C GLN A 103 -1.71 18.51 16.73
N PRO A 104 -0.96 18.05 17.77
CA PRO A 104 -1.33 18.36 19.13
C PRO A 104 -1.44 19.87 19.28
N ASN A 105 -2.51 20.32 19.92
CA ASN A 105 -2.54 21.67 20.48
C ASN A 105 -1.46 21.75 21.58
N ASN A 106 -1.09 22.96 22.01
CA ASN A 106 -0.16 23.16 23.13
C ASN A 106 -0.72 22.64 24.47
N ASN A 107 -1.83 21.91 24.46
CA ASN A 107 -2.40 21.27 25.64
C ASN A 107 -1.64 19.95 25.90
N ALA A 108 -1.27 19.71 27.15
CA ALA A 108 -0.47 18.56 27.54
C ALA A 108 -1.19 17.20 27.42
N ASN A 109 -2.44 17.18 26.94
CA ASN A 109 -3.25 15.98 26.85
C ASN A 109 -3.02 15.25 25.52
N ALA A 110 -2.79 13.94 25.60
CA ALA A 110 -2.74 13.06 24.44
C ALA A 110 -4.01 13.25 23.61
N SER A 111 -3.83 13.74 22.38
CA SER A 111 -4.93 14.00 21.47
C SER A 111 -4.98 12.90 20.42
N THR A 112 -6.17 12.30 20.28
CA THR A 112 -6.49 11.43 19.14
C THR A 112 -7.20 12.27 18.09
N HIS A 113 -6.54 12.47 16.95
CA HIS A 113 -7.13 13.09 15.77
C HIS A 113 -7.76 12.00 14.92
N THR A 114 -9.04 12.14 14.58
CA THR A 114 -9.75 11.13 13.77
C THR A 114 -10.12 11.70 12.41
N LEU A 115 -9.64 11.06 11.34
CA LEU A 115 -10.10 11.23 9.97
C LEU A 115 -11.09 10.10 9.66
N ARG A 116 -12.39 10.42 9.59
CA ARG A 116 -13.43 9.45 9.23
C ARG A 116 -13.68 9.49 7.74
N LEU A 117 -13.48 8.35 7.07
CA LEU A 117 -13.78 8.19 5.66
C LEU A 117 -15.17 7.58 5.47
N GLY A 118 -15.93 8.16 4.54
CA GLY A 118 -17.29 7.74 4.18
C GLY A 118 -17.32 6.40 3.44
N SER A 119 -17.61 6.39 2.14
CA SER A 119 -17.78 5.15 1.35
C SER A 119 -16.86 5.01 0.15
N SER A 120 -16.03 6.01 -0.18
CA SER A 120 -15.23 6.01 -1.42
C SER A 120 -13.72 6.15 -1.21
N GLY A 121 -13.23 6.14 0.02
CA GLY A 121 -11.81 6.17 0.36
C GLY A 121 -11.06 7.42 -0.09
N ILE A 122 -9.82 7.23 -0.56
CA ILE A 122 -8.87 8.29 -0.93
C ILE A 122 -8.34 7.98 -2.32
N THR A 123 -8.42 8.95 -3.23
CA THR A 123 -7.89 8.82 -4.59
C THR A 123 -6.86 9.90 -4.87
N VAL A 124 -5.67 9.51 -5.32
CA VAL A 124 -4.69 10.40 -5.95
C VAL A 124 -4.81 10.22 -7.45
N ALA A 125 -5.37 11.22 -8.13
CA ALA A 125 -5.66 11.16 -9.56
C ALA A 125 -4.41 11.38 -10.42
N GLU A 126 -4.50 10.97 -11.68
CA GLU A 126 -3.40 10.83 -12.66
C GLU A 126 -2.77 12.16 -13.14
N ALA A 127 -3.09 13.29 -12.52
CA ALA A 127 -2.58 14.59 -12.95
C ALA A 127 -1.11 14.78 -12.53
N SER A 128 -0.17 14.32 -13.35
CA SER A 128 1.26 14.70 -13.45
C SER A 128 1.98 15.01 -12.13
N LEU A 129 1.66 14.29 -11.04
CA LEU A 129 2.41 14.30 -9.80
C LEU A 129 3.74 13.61 -10.07
N THR A 130 4.64 14.29 -10.75
CA THR A 130 5.99 13.82 -11.04
C THR A 130 6.92 14.00 -9.83
N THR A 131 6.55 14.84 -8.85
CA THR A 131 7.45 15.22 -7.74
C THR A 131 6.79 15.44 -6.35
N GLY A 132 5.52 15.11 -6.11
CA GLY A 132 4.80 15.50 -4.88
C GLY A 132 4.16 14.36 -4.09
N THR A 133 4.41 14.25 -2.78
CA THR A 133 3.86 13.14 -1.95
C THR A 133 2.54 13.54 -1.29
N VAL A 134 1.54 12.65 -1.28
CA VAL A 134 0.36 12.78 -0.41
C VAL A 134 0.65 12.02 0.89
N VAL A 135 0.73 12.72 2.02
CA VAL A 135 1.06 12.13 3.33
C VAL A 135 -0.07 12.38 4.33
N ILE A 136 -0.49 11.33 5.02
CA ILE A 136 -1.46 11.38 6.12
C ILE A 136 -0.74 10.91 7.38
N TYR A 137 -0.44 11.80 8.32
CA TYR A 137 0.38 11.44 9.48
C TYR A 137 0.10 12.28 10.74
N ASN A 138 0.50 11.76 11.90
CA ASN A 138 0.55 12.55 13.13
C ASN A 138 1.92 13.23 13.28
N ALA A 139 1.97 14.56 13.40
CA ALA A 139 3.23 15.27 13.63
C ALA A 139 3.58 15.25 15.12
N PRO A 140 4.86 14.99 15.49
CA PRO A 140 5.29 15.18 16.87
C PRO A 140 5.12 16.64 17.28
N ASN A 141 4.77 16.87 18.55
CA ASN A 141 4.82 18.22 19.12
C ASN A 141 6.29 18.63 19.19
N GLY A 142 6.66 19.76 18.57
CA GLY A 142 8.04 20.24 18.54
C GLY A 142 8.65 20.52 19.92
N ASN A 143 7.84 20.51 20.99
CA ASN A 143 8.25 20.92 22.34
C ASN A 143 8.17 19.84 23.44
N ALA A 144 7.73 18.61 23.19
CA ALA A 144 7.68 17.60 24.26
C ALA A 144 7.88 16.17 23.73
N SER A 145 8.94 15.50 24.20
CA SER A 145 9.29 14.12 23.82
C SER A 145 8.37 13.02 24.37
N SER A 146 7.34 13.38 25.16
CA SER A 146 6.49 12.41 25.88
C SER A 146 5.04 12.35 25.42
N ASN A 147 4.53 13.31 24.64
CA ASN A 147 3.13 13.32 24.23
C ASN A 147 2.95 12.69 22.84
N VAL A 148 2.72 11.38 22.81
CA VAL A 148 2.37 10.64 21.58
C VAL A 148 0.92 10.94 21.23
N SER A 149 0.71 11.89 20.32
CA SER A 149 -0.61 12.04 19.69
C SER A 149 -0.83 10.93 18.67
N THR A 150 -2.09 10.59 18.44
CA THR A 150 -2.45 9.55 17.47
C THR A 150 -3.34 10.14 16.39
N MET A 151 -3.02 9.85 15.12
CA MET A 151 -3.92 10.07 13.99
C MET A 151 -4.58 8.75 13.64
N VAL A 152 -5.89 8.68 13.79
CA VAL A 152 -6.69 7.52 13.42
C VAL A 152 -7.39 7.82 12.10
N VAL A 153 -7.19 6.97 11.11
CA VAL A 153 -8.00 6.93 9.90
C VAL A 153 -9.05 5.84 10.09
N GLU A 154 -10.29 6.27 10.33
CA GLU A 154 -11.42 5.35 10.52
C GLU A 154 -12.06 5.05 9.17
N VAL A 155 -12.23 3.75 8.90
CA VAL A 155 -12.86 3.22 7.69
C VAL A 155 -14.19 2.57 8.07
N ASN A 156 -15.32 3.21 7.74
CA ASN A 156 -16.64 2.78 8.22
C ASN A 156 -17.40 1.85 7.25
N ASN A 157 -16.97 1.84 5.99
CA ASN A 157 -17.49 0.99 4.91
C ASN A 157 -16.31 0.47 4.08
N ALA A 158 -16.57 -0.37 3.08
CA ALA A 158 -15.56 -0.70 2.08
C ALA A 158 -14.91 0.59 1.54
N GLN A 159 -13.59 0.70 1.66
CA GLN A 159 -12.83 1.84 1.18
C GLN A 159 -11.89 1.41 0.07
N THR A 160 -11.68 2.29 -0.90
CA THR A 160 -10.62 2.13 -1.88
C THR A 160 -9.60 3.26 -1.71
N PHE A 161 -8.34 2.89 -1.48
CA PHE A 161 -7.21 3.81 -1.58
C PHE A 161 -6.57 3.63 -2.95
N THR A 162 -6.79 4.62 -3.82
CA THR A 162 -6.34 4.60 -5.21
C THR A 162 -5.17 5.54 -5.38
N ASN A 163 -4.06 5.05 -5.91
CA ASN A 163 -2.96 5.91 -6.37
C ASN A 163 -2.74 5.74 -7.87
N ASN A 164 -3.21 6.69 -8.66
CA ASN A 164 -2.99 6.75 -10.11
C ASN A 164 -1.81 7.67 -10.48
N ALA A 165 -1.14 8.26 -9.48
CA ALA A 165 0.01 9.14 -9.71
C ALA A 165 1.35 8.38 -9.69
N ALA A 166 2.38 9.03 -10.25
CA ALA A 166 3.77 8.57 -10.11
C ALA A 166 4.36 8.83 -8.72
N SER A 167 3.74 9.72 -7.93
CA SER A 167 4.22 10.06 -6.60
C SER A 167 3.56 9.21 -5.50
N PRO A 168 4.22 9.05 -4.33
CA PRO A 168 3.70 8.16 -3.28
C PRO A 168 2.43 8.69 -2.59
N LEU A 169 1.54 7.77 -2.23
CA LEU A 169 0.51 7.95 -1.21
C LEU A 169 0.99 7.30 0.09
N GLN A 170 1.11 8.06 1.17
CA GLN A 170 1.71 7.62 2.42
C GLN A 170 0.78 7.79 3.61
N PHE A 171 0.69 6.75 4.43
CA PHE A 171 0.04 6.76 5.73
C PHE A 171 1.10 6.54 6.82
N GLY A 172 1.25 7.51 7.72
CA GLY A 172 2.33 7.56 8.70
C GLY A 172 3.63 8.13 8.15
N ARG A 173 4.71 8.04 8.93
CA ARG A 173 6.04 8.56 8.58
C ARG A 173 7.10 7.44 8.51
N PRO A 174 8.10 7.54 7.62
CA PRO A 174 9.20 6.58 7.54
C PRO A 174 10.12 6.56 8.76
N ASP A 175 10.14 7.63 9.57
CA ASP A 175 11.00 7.76 10.75
C ASP A 175 10.56 6.89 11.94
N GLY A 176 9.54 6.06 11.76
CA GLY A 176 9.07 5.11 12.79
C GLY A 176 8.36 5.78 13.97
N LEU A 177 8.08 7.09 13.89
CA LEU A 177 7.31 7.79 14.90
C LEU A 177 5.88 7.27 14.89
N ALA A 178 5.60 6.40 15.86
CA ALA A 178 4.29 5.81 16.08
C ALA A 178 3.24 6.90 16.29
N GLY A 179 2.06 6.68 15.73
CA GLY A 179 0.93 7.58 15.94
C GLY A 179 -0.16 7.44 14.91
N THR A 180 0.13 6.94 13.69
CA THR A 180 -0.92 6.76 12.68
C THR A 180 -1.48 5.34 12.72
N LEU A 181 -2.80 5.22 12.79
CA LEU A 181 -3.55 3.98 12.88
C LEU A 181 -4.65 3.98 11.82
N ILE A 182 -4.78 2.89 11.06
CA ILE A 182 -5.93 2.65 10.20
C ILE A 182 -6.75 1.54 10.83
N ARG A 183 -8.04 1.80 11.07
CA ARG A 183 -8.93 0.83 11.73
C ARG A 183 -10.39 1.06 11.34
N PRO A 184 -11.27 0.08 11.56
CA PRO A 184 -12.72 0.30 11.49
C PRO A 184 -13.14 1.45 12.42
N GLY A 185 -14.11 2.28 12.05
CA GLY A 185 -14.74 3.17 13.04
C GLY A 185 -15.72 2.41 13.94
N ALA A 186 -16.06 2.99 15.09
CA ALA A 186 -17.03 2.38 16.02
C ALA A 186 -18.41 2.16 15.39
N ASP A 187 -18.78 3.00 14.42
CA ASP A 187 -20.07 2.96 13.73
C ASP A 187 -20.08 2.06 12.48
N SER A 188 -19.04 1.25 12.27
CA SER A 188 -18.96 0.40 11.07
C SER A 188 -20.06 -0.66 11.08
N ILE A 189 -20.77 -0.81 9.96
CA ILE A 189 -21.78 -1.86 9.84
C ILE A 189 -21.07 -3.22 9.83
N ALA A 190 -21.42 -4.09 10.77
CA ALA A 190 -20.86 -5.44 10.86
C ALA A 190 -21.08 -6.21 9.55
N GLY A 191 -20.01 -6.51 8.81
CA GLY A 191 -20.06 -7.48 7.70
C GLY A 191 -19.28 -7.15 6.44
N THR A 192 -18.90 -5.89 6.17
CA THR A 192 -18.40 -5.50 4.82
C THR A 192 -17.25 -4.50 4.83
N LEU A 193 -16.30 -4.63 5.77
CA LEU A 193 -15.12 -3.77 5.76
C LEU A 193 -13.98 -4.39 4.95
N ALA A 194 -14.00 -4.11 3.65
CA ALA A 194 -12.88 -4.37 2.74
C ALA A 194 -12.06 -3.09 2.55
N LEU A 195 -10.75 -3.18 2.74
CA LEU A 195 -9.82 -2.13 2.35
C LEU A 195 -9.19 -2.53 1.02
N THR A 196 -9.58 -1.86 -0.06
CA THR A 196 -9.02 -2.08 -1.39
C THR A 196 -7.90 -1.09 -1.66
N LEU A 197 -6.74 -1.58 -2.06
CA LEU A 197 -5.56 -0.81 -2.42
C LEU A 197 -5.36 -0.94 -3.93
N ALA A 198 -5.67 0.13 -4.66
CA ALA A 198 -5.82 0.10 -6.11
C ALA A 198 -5.02 1.21 -6.80
N GLY A 199 -4.99 1.15 -8.12
CA GLY A 199 -4.53 2.22 -8.99
C GLY A 199 -3.50 1.79 -10.01
N THR A 200 -3.22 2.71 -10.93
CA THR A 200 -2.40 2.49 -12.13
C THR A 200 -1.06 3.20 -12.14
N GLY A 201 -0.86 4.13 -11.22
CA GLY A 201 0.32 4.97 -11.15
C GLY A 201 1.59 4.25 -10.71
N ALA A 202 2.74 4.88 -10.98
CA ALA A 202 4.05 4.37 -10.57
C ALA A 202 4.42 4.64 -9.10
N GLY A 203 3.69 5.53 -8.44
CA GLY A 203 3.91 5.86 -7.04
C GLY A 203 3.42 4.74 -6.12
N PRO A 204 4.18 4.38 -5.08
CA PRO A 204 3.74 3.36 -4.13
C PRO A 204 2.58 3.86 -3.26
N ILE A 205 1.87 2.91 -2.66
CA ILE A 205 1.00 3.17 -1.50
C ILE A 205 1.73 2.61 -0.28
N SER A 206 2.26 3.48 0.58
CA SER A 206 3.10 3.09 1.71
C SER A 206 2.36 3.29 3.05
N PHE A 207 2.30 2.21 3.83
CA PHE A 207 1.71 2.18 5.16
C PHE A 207 2.82 2.03 6.20
N TYR A 208 3.27 3.16 6.73
CA TYR A 208 4.05 3.22 7.97
C TYR A 208 3.15 3.17 9.21
N ALA A 209 1.87 3.54 9.02
CA ALA A 209 0.81 3.31 9.98
C ALA A 209 0.55 1.82 10.22
N ALA A 210 0.10 1.48 11.43
CA ALA A 210 -0.45 0.16 11.70
C ALA A 210 -1.88 0.05 11.11
N ILE A 211 -2.18 -1.11 10.53
CA ILE A 211 -3.53 -1.52 10.14
C ILE A 211 -4.03 -2.52 11.19
N GLN A 212 -5.12 -2.21 11.88
CA GLN A 212 -5.58 -3.00 13.03
C GLN A 212 -7.10 -3.20 13.01
N ASP A 213 -7.54 -4.29 13.63
CA ASP A 213 -8.94 -4.46 14.01
C ASP A 213 -9.31 -3.48 15.15
N GLN A 214 -10.60 -3.20 15.33
CA GLN A 214 -11.02 -2.43 16.52
C GLN A 214 -10.95 -3.32 17.76
N PRO A 215 -10.19 -2.93 18.81
CA PRO A 215 -10.00 -3.77 20.00
C PRO A 215 -11.27 -3.98 20.84
N ALA A 216 -12.31 -3.15 20.70
CA ALA A 216 -13.45 -3.14 21.62
C ALA A 216 -14.74 -3.79 21.08
N ASP A 217 -14.96 -3.86 19.76
CA ASP A 217 -16.33 -3.98 19.22
C ASP A 217 -16.52 -5.02 18.09
N ALA A 218 -15.83 -6.17 18.16
CA ALA A 218 -15.95 -7.31 17.20
C ALA A 218 -15.84 -6.97 15.69
N THR A 219 -15.58 -5.69 15.37
CA THR A 219 -15.57 -5.10 14.05
C THR A 219 -14.15 -5.19 13.57
N LYS A 220 -13.97 -6.02 12.55
CA LYS A 220 -12.68 -6.39 12.01
C LYS A 220 -12.53 -5.79 10.62
N ILE A 221 -11.30 -5.48 10.25
CA ILE A 221 -10.97 -5.37 8.82
C ILE A 221 -11.11 -6.80 8.29
N ARG A 222 -12.19 -7.04 7.53
CA ARG A 222 -12.53 -8.40 7.07
C ARG A 222 -11.75 -8.80 5.84
N SER A 223 -11.23 -7.84 5.08
CA SER A 223 -10.32 -8.14 3.98
C SER A 223 -9.45 -6.94 3.65
N LEU A 224 -8.18 -7.20 3.40
CA LEU A 224 -7.29 -6.30 2.67
C LEU A 224 -7.17 -6.82 1.24
N VAL A 225 -7.57 -6.03 0.25
CA VAL A 225 -7.48 -6.41 -1.17
C VAL A 225 -6.44 -5.52 -1.83
N VAL A 226 -5.43 -6.11 -2.46
CA VAL A 226 -4.47 -5.42 -3.31
C VAL A 226 -4.82 -5.72 -4.76
N ASN A 227 -5.23 -4.69 -5.50
CA ASN A 227 -5.64 -4.76 -6.89
C ASN A 227 -5.02 -3.59 -7.67
N ARG A 228 -3.71 -3.64 -7.89
CA ARG A 228 -2.97 -2.63 -8.64
C ARG A 228 -2.69 -3.13 -10.05
N THR A 229 -3.22 -2.43 -11.05
CA THR A 229 -3.15 -2.81 -12.47
C THR A 229 -2.46 -1.70 -13.27
N GLY A 230 -1.75 -1.99 -14.36
CA GLY A 230 -1.14 -0.96 -15.23
C GLY A 230 0.37 -1.10 -15.46
N VAL A 231 0.96 -0.20 -16.24
CA VAL A 231 2.41 -0.18 -16.55
C VAL A 231 3.14 0.66 -15.50
N GLY A 232 4.16 0.10 -14.88
CA GLY A 232 4.98 0.78 -13.87
C GLY A 232 4.38 0.78 -12.46
N THR A 233 3.39 -0.06 -12.15
CA THR A 233 2.64 -0.07 -10.87
C THR A 233 3.55 0.05 -9.65
N GLY A 234 3.42 1.17 -8.93
CA GLY A 234 4.03 1.31 -7.62
C GLY A 234 3.56 0.19 -6.69
N ALA A 235 4.46 -0.29 -5.83
CA ALA A 235 4.13 -1.33 -4.88
C ALA A 235 3.20 -0.81 -3.77
N VAL A 236 2.35 -1.68 -3.24
CA VAL A 236 1.80 -1.51 -1.90
C VAL A 236 2.86 -1.96 -0.90
N GLN A 237 3.16 -1.12 0.10
CA GLN A 237 4.20 -1.41 1.08
C GLN A 237 3.63 -1.33 2.49
N LEU A 238 3.73 -2.43 3.24
CA LEU A 238 3.34 -2.48 4.65
C LEU A 238 4.59 -2.45 5.52
N PHE A 239 4.89 -1.31 6.13
CA PHE A 239 6.00 -1.12 7.08
C PHE A 239 5.55 -1.16 8.54
N GLY A 240 4.29 -0.82 8.81
CA GLY A 240 3.72 -0.80 10.16
C GLY A 240 3.60 -2.19 10.81
N ALA A 241 3.34 -2.20 12.12
CA ALA A 241 2.97 -3.39 12.87
C ALA A 241 1.45 -3.62 12.77
N ASN A 242 1.05 -4.44 11.80
CA ASN A 242 -0.34 -4.69 11.48
C ASN A 242 -0.88 -5.89 12.27
N THR A 243 -2.11 -5.77 12.76
CA THR A 243 -2.79 -6.79 13.58
C THR A 243 -4.16 -7.17 13.05
N TYR A 244 -4.56 -6.69 11.85
CA TYR A 244 -5.84 -7.05 11.25
C TYR A 244 -5.94 -8.56 10.98
N SER A 245 -7.08 -9.15 11.34
CA SER A 245 -7.28 -10.60 11.24
C SER A 245 -7.98 -11.09 9.97
N GLY A 246 -8.48 -10.18 9.13
CA GLY A 246 -9.05 -10.53 7.84
C GLY A 246 -8.01 -11.03 6.82
N PRO A 247 -8.43 -11.83 5.82
CA PRO A 247 -7.57 -12.24 4.72
C PRO A 247 -6.99 -11.07 3.92
N THR A 248 -5.82 -11.32 3.33
CA THR A 248 -5.17 -10.46 2.35
C THR A 248 -5.23 -11.12 0.98
N ASP A 249 -5.84 -10.46 0.00
CA ASP A 249 -5.90 -10.94 -1.39
C ASP A 249 -5.06 -10.05 -2.30
N VAL A 250 -3.98 -10.61 -2.87
CA VAL A 250 -3.10 -9.96 -3.84
C VAL A 250 -3.51 -10.43 -5.23
N SER A 251 -4.50 -9.76 -5.79
CA SER A 251 -5.09 -10.10 -7.10
C SER A 251 -4.38 -9.41 -8.27
N ALA A 252 -3.68 -8.29 -8.03
CA ALA A 252 -2.85 -7.64 -9.04
C ALA A 252 -1.77 -6.74 -8.42
N GLY A 253 -0.62 -6.65 -9.08
CA GLY A 253 0.49 -5.78 -8.70
C GLY A 253 1.33 -6.34 -7.54
N THR A 254 2.23 -5.52 -6.99
CA THR A 254 3.19 -5.96 -5.97
C THR A 254 2.77 -5.53 -4.56
N LEU A 255 2.70 -6.49 -3.64
CA LEU A 255 2.62 -6.28 -2.20
C LEU A 255 4.00 -6.57 -1.55
N LEU A 256 4.56 -5.56 -0.90
CA LEU A 256 5.79 -5.67 -0.10
C LEU A 256 5.47 -5.63 1.39
N ILE A 257 5.77 -6.74 2.08
CA ILE A 257 5.67 -6.85 3.53
C ILE A 257 7.03 -6.54 4.14
N ASN A 258 7.21 -5.32 4.63
CA ASN A 258 8.48 -4.86 5.24
C ASN A 258 8.38 -4.66 6.76
N GLY A 259 7.15 -4.65 7.29
CA GLY A 259 6.84 -4.60 8.73
C GLY A 259 6.39 -5.95 9.27
N ILE A 260 5.69 -5.92 10.41
CA ILE A 260 5.18 -7.12 11.09
C ILE A 260 3.68 -7.22 10.82
N ASN A 261 3.19 -8.36 10.33
CA ASN A 261 1.76 -8.65 10.18
C ASN A 261 1.37 -9.85 11.05
N SER A 262 0.88 -9.57 12.26
CA SER A 262 0.61 -10.58 13.29
C SER A 262 -0.85 -11.04 13.37
N GLY A 263 -1.76 -10.44 12.60
CA GLY A 263 -3.20 -10.71 12.72
C GLY A 263 -3.68 -12.10 12.22
N GLY A 264 -2.79 -12.92 11.67
CA GLY A 264 -3.08 -14.32 11.35
C GLY A 264 -3.99 -14.57 10.12
N GLY A 265 -4.49 -13.50 9.48
CA GLY A 265 -5.27 -13.61 8.24
C GLY A 265 -4.51 -14.30 7.12
N ALA A 266 -5.20 -15.14 6.35
CA ALA A 266 -4.60 -15.85 5.21
C ALA A 266 -4.24 -14.87 4.08
N THR A 267 -3.06 -15.03 3.48
CA THR A 267 -2.65 -14.28 2.29
C THR A 267 -2.80 -15.14 1.04
N THR A 268 -3.60 -14.69 0.09
CA THR A 268 -3.74 -15.35 -1.23
C THR A 268 -3.05 -14.47 -2.27
N VAL A 269 -2.23 -15.08 -3.13
CA VAL A 269 -1.58 -14.41 -4.26
C VAL A 269 -2.17 -15.00 -5.53
N GLY A 270 -3.06 -14.24 -6.17
CA GLY A 270 -3.75 -14.64 -7.39
C GLY A 270 -2.95 -14.32 -8.65
N SER A 271 -3.55 -14.62 -9.81
CA SER A 271 -2.96 -14.34 -11.12
C SER A 271 -2.68 -12.85 -11.30
N GLY A 272 -1.42 -12.48 -11.58
CA GLY A 272 -1.00 -11.08 -11.72
C GLY A 272 -0.61 -10.40 -10.40
N GLY A 273 -0.79 -11.08 -9.27
CA GLY A 273 -0.28 -10.67 -7.96
C GLY A 273 1.19 -11.06 -7.77
N ILE A 274 1.95 -10.20 -7.11
CA ILE A 274 3.35 -10.42 -6.72
C ILE A 274 3.47 -10.16 -5.21
N LEU A 275 3.98 -11.12 -4.45
CA LEU A 275 4.31 -10.95 -3.03
C LEU A 275 5.82 -10.86 -2.83
N SER A 276 6.29 -10.00 -1.93
CA SER A 276 7.68 -9.94 -1.47
C SER A 276 7.80 -9.16 -0.17
N GLY A 277 9.02 -8.82 0.22
CA GLY A 277 9.37 -8.03 1.40
C GLY A 277 10.27 -8.78 2.37
N THR A 278 10.76 -8.05 3.37
CA THR A 278 11.72 -8.54 4.38
C THR A 278 11.11 -8.64 5.78
N GLY A 279 9.81 -8.41 5.89
CA GLY A 279 9.04 -8.38 7.13
C GLY A 279 8.54 -9.77 7.53
N SER A 280 7.43 -9.80 8.28
CA SER A 280 6.81 -11.04 8.73
C SER A 280 5.30 -11.14 8.49
N LEU A 281 4.83 -12.35 8.21
CA LEU A 281 3.42 -12.75 8.12
C LEU A 281 3.15 -13.93 9.08
N ALA A 282 2.21 -13.73 9.99
CA ALA A 282 1.78 -14.80 10.91
C ALA A 282 0.83 -15.80 10.25
N GLY A 283 -0.03 -15.35 9.33
CA GLY A 283 -1.02 -16.18 8.65
C GLY A 283 -0.42 -17.06 7.54
N PRO A 284 -1.18 -18.05 7.05
CA PRO A 284 -0.76 -18.89 5.93
C PRO A 284 -0.70 -18.10 4.62
N ILE A 285 0.11 -18.58 3.67
CA ILE A 285 0.20 -18.04 2.31
C ILE A 285 -0.24 -19.11 1.31
N SER A 286 -1.01 -18.70 0.32
CA SER A 286 -1.42 -19.54 -0.81
C SER A 286 -1.13 -18.84 -2.13
N PHE A 287 -0.26 -19.44 -2.95
CA PHE A 287 -0.03 -18.99 -4.33
C PHE A 287 -0.99 -19.74 -5.25
N GLY A 288 -1.92 -19.00 -5.85
CA GLY A 288 -2.75 -19.49 -6.94
C GLY A 288 -1.99 -19.49 -8.27
N THR A 289 -2.61 -20.05 -9.31
CA THR A 289 -2.05 -20.09 -10.66
C THR A 289 -1.70 -18.68 -11.17
N GLY A 290 -0.44 -18.49 -11.57
CA GLY A 290 0.09 -17.21 -12.05
C GLY A 290 0.37 -16.17 -10.96
N GLY A 291 0.25 -16.53 -9.68
CA GLY A 291 0.74 -15.73 -8.57
C GLY A 291 2.27 -15.86 -8.46
N LYS A 292 2.95 -14.74 -8.19
CA LYS A 292 4.42 -14.66 -8.27
C LYS A 292 5.06 -14.21 -6.96
N PHE A 293 6.36 -14.45 -6.83
CA PHE A 293 7.18 -13.94 -5.74
C PHE A 293 8.31 -13.04 -6.27
N LEU A 294 8.51 -11.85 -5.69
CA LEU A 294 9.63 -10.99 -6.06
C LEU A 294 10.86 -11.29 -5.20
N PHE A 295 11.95 -11.66 -5.87
CA PHE A 295 13.22 -12.02 -5.27
C PHE A 295 13.87 -10.88 -4.49
N SER A 296 14.43 -11.21 -3.33
CA SER A 296 15.28 -10.34 -2.52
C SER A 296 16.52 -11.13 -2.10
N SER A 297 17.70 -10.61 -2.43
CA SER A 297 18.98 -11.22 -2.04
C SER A 297 19.42 -10.85 -0.63
N THR A 298 18.76 -9.88 0.01
CA THR A 298 19.20 -9.30 1.29
C THR A 298 18.55 -9.94 2.50
N ALA A 299 17.27 -10.29 2.42
CA ALA A 299 16.54 -10.95 3.50
C ALA A 299 15.30 -11.69 2.97
N PRO A 300 14.96 -12.86 3.56
CA PRO A 300 13.74 -13.59 3.25
C PRO A 300 12.51 -12.91 3.83
N LEU A 301 11.34 -13.24 3.28
CA LEU A 301 10.06 -12.99 3.94
C LEU A 301 9.88 -14.00 5.09
N THR A 302 9.68 -13.52 6.31
CA THR A 302 9.43 -14.41 7.44
C THR A 302 7.98 -14.84 7.45
N VAL A 303 7.72 -16.15 7.40
CA VAL A 303 6.36 -16.69 7.40
C VAL A 303 6.25 -17.68 8.55
N THR A 304 5.34 -17.42 9.49
CA THR A 304 5.05 -18.36 10.59
C THR A 304 3.99 -19.37 10.19
N GLY A 305 3.04 -18.96 9.34
CA GLY A 305 2.04 -19.84 8.75
C GLY A 305 2.62 -20.82 7.72
N THR A 306 1.75 -21.68 7.21
CA THR A 306 2.11 -22.59 6.11
C THR A 306 2.16 -21.85 4.78
N VAL A 307 3.08 -22.24 3.91
CA VAL A 307 3.15 -21.80 2.51
C VAL A 307 2.64 -22.92 1.62
N SER A 308 1.65 -22.62 0.78
CA SER A 308 0.99 -23.56 -0.12
C SER A 308 0.96 -23.06 -1.56
N PHE A 309 0.95 -24.00 -2.49
CA PHE A 309 0.82 -23.77 -3.93
C PHE A 309 -0.42 -24.54 -4.38
N VAL A 310 -1.44 -23.83 -4.88
CA VAL A 310 -2.79 -24.38 -5.06
C VAL A 310 -2.85 -25.38 -6.21
N ASP A 311 -2.11 -25.10 -7.29
CA ASP A 311 -2.15 -25.87 -8.52
C ASP A 311 -0.85 -26.68 -8.68
N PRO A 312 -0.94 -28.01 -8.85
CA PRO A 312 0.24 -28.85 -9.01
C PRO A 312 1.10 -28.40 -10.19
N ALA A 313 2.39 -28.21 -9.94
CA ALA A 313 3.35 -27.78 -10.95
C ALA A 313 2.95 -26.46 -11.62
N SER A 314 2.34 -25.52 -10.90
CA SER A 314 2.04 -24.18 -11.44
C SER A 314 2.99 -23.08 -10.97
N PHE A 315 3.85 -23.36 -9.99
CA PHE A 315 4.77 -22.38 -9.42
C PHE A 315 6.22 -22.83 -9.63
N GLY A 316 6.95 -22.13 -10.50
CA GLY A 316 8.31 -22.46 -10.91
C GLY A 316 9.34 -21.36 -10.67
N ILE A 317 10.56 -21.57 -11.15
CA ILE A 317 11.63 -20.57 -11.09
C ILE A 317 11.27 -19.32 -11.92
N ASP A 318 10.49 -19.49 -12.97
CA ASP A 318 9.92 -18.43 -13.81
C ASP A 318 8.88 -17.55 -13.09
N ASP A 319 8.30 -18.03 -11.99
CA ASP A 319 7.44 -17.24 -11.10
C ASP A 319 8.21 -16.42 -10.06
N ILE A 320 9.54 -16.55 -10.02
CA ILE A 320 10.42 -15.73 -9.19
C ILE A 320 10.87 -14.49 -9.96
N VAL A 321 10.14 -13.40 -9.77
CA VAL A 321 10.46 -12.11 -10.40
C VAL A 321 11.80 -11.59 -9.87
N GLY A 322 12.70 -11.18 -10.76
CA GLY A 322 14.00 -10.60 -10.41
C GLY A 322 15.13 -11.61 -10.17
N LEU A 323 14.84 -12.92 -10.15
CA LEU A 323 15.88 -13.95 -10.19
C LEU A 323 16.34 -14.14 -11.65
N THR A 324 17.60 -13.81 -11.93
CA THR A 324 18.18 -13.85 -13.27
C THR A 324 19.59 -14.43 -13.23
N SER A 325 20.23 -14.64 -14.39
CA SER A 325 21.63 -15.08 -14.47
C SER A 325 22.66 -14.12 -13.84
N SER A 326 22.25 -12.90 -13.49
CA SER A 326 23.07 -11.97 -12.71
C SER A 326 23.15 -12.31 -11.21
N ALA A 327 22.24 -13.15 -10.70
CA ALA A 327 22.30 -13.62 -9.33
C ALA A 327 23.61 -14.40 -9.10
N ALA A 328 24.25 -14.20 -7.95
CA ALA A 328 25.44 -14.95 -7.61
C ALA A 328 25.09 -16.44 -7.41
N ASP A 329 26.09 -17.30 -7.49
CA ASP A 329 25.88 -18.71 -7.19
C ASP A 329 25.68 -18.87 -5.68
N GLY A 330 24.69 -19.67 -5.27
CA GLY A 330 24.37 -19.82 -3.86
C GLY A 330 22.94 -20.26 -3.58
N SER A 331 22.62 -20.43 -2.30
CA SER A 331 21.26 -20.73 -1.82
C SER A 331 20.64 -19.48 -1.23
N TYR A 332 19.44 -19.14 -1.69
CA TYR A 332 18.68 -17.97 -1.28
C TYR A 332 17.38 -18.40 -0.63
N THR A 333 17.23 -18.16 0.67
CA THR A 333 15.95 -18.35 1.35
C THR A 333 14.97 -17.29 0.84
N LEU A 334 13.87 -17.73 0.25
CA LEU A 334 12.80 -16.85 -0.23
C LEU A 334 11.81 -16.57 0.90
N MET A 335 11.39 -17.64 1.59
CA MET A 335 10.41 -17.62 2.67
C MET A 335 10.82 -18.62 3.77
N SER A 336 10.64 -18.27 5.04
CA SER A 336 11.05 -19.11 6.18
C SER A 336 9.98 -20.11 6.68
N GLY A 337 8.74 -20.05 6.18
CA GLY A 337 7.61 -20.86 6.68
C GLY A 337 7.60 -22.30 6.18
N SER A 338 6.87 -23.18 6.87
CA SER A 338 6.73 -24.57 6.43
C SER A 338 5.99 -24.66 5.09
N VAL A 339 6.64 -25.23 4.08
CA VAL A 339 6.03 -25.50 2.76
C VAL A 339 5.26 -26.82 2.85
N SER A 340 3.94 -26.78 2.62
CA SER A 340 3.08 -27.95 2.85
C SER A 340 3.04 -28.95 1.68
N ASN A 341 3.32 -28.51 0.46
CA ASN A 341 3.20 -29.36 -0.74
C ASN A 341 4.30 -29.05 -1.76
N VAL A 342 5.51 -29.57 -1.53
CA VAL A 342 6.63 -29.42 -2.47
C VAL A 342 6.38 -30.11 -3.82
N ALA A 343 5.47 -31.08 -3.88
CA ALA A 343 5.12 -31.75 -5.14
C ALA A 343 4.38 -30.82 -6.11
N SER A 344 3.87 -29.67 -5.65
CA SER A 344 3.26 -28.65 -6.50
C SER A 344 4.25 -27.63 -7.06
N LEU A 345 5.52 -27.69 -6.66
CA LEU A 345 6.56 -26.82 -7.19
C LEU A 345 7.13 -27.41 -8.48
N GLN A 346 7.22 -26.60 -9.52
CA GLN A 346 8.11 -26.90 -10.64
C GLN A 346 9.56 -26.71 -10.19
N ASN A 347 10.50 -27.33 -10.89
CA ASN A 347 11.93 -27.17 -10.64
C ASN A 347 12.37 -27.53 -9.21
N PHE A 348 11.69 -28.46 -8.52
CA PHE A 348 12.11 -28.91 -7.21
C PHE A 348 13.25 -29.94 -7.31
N GLY A 349 14.39 -29.60 -6.70
CA GLY A 349 15.62 -30.40 -6.72
C GLY A 349 16.50 -30.16 -7.95
N ALA A 350 17.80 -30.46 -7.80
CA ALA A 350 18.82 -30.17 -8.82
C ALA A 350 18.55 -30.81 -10.19
N GLY A 351 17.87 -31.97 -10.23
CA GLY A 351 17.53 -32.66 -11.47
C GLY A 351 16.45 -31.97 -12.31
N ALA A 352 15.74 -31.00 -11.74
CA ALA A 352 14.67 -30.24 -12.39
C ALA A 352 15.03 -28.75 -12.58
N ALA A 353 16.32 -28.39 -12.49
CA ALA A 353 16.76 -26.99 -12.56
C ALA A 353 16.32 -26.30 -13.87
N ALA A 354 15.84 -25.07 -13.74
CA ALA A 354 15.53 -24.17 -14.84
C ALA A 354 16.78 -23.39 -15.26
N ASP A 355 16.97 -23.20 -16.55
CA ASP A 355 18.02 -22.33 -17.10
C ASP A 355 17.69 -20.85 -16.80
N LEU A 356 18.66 -20.13 -16.22
CA LEU A 356 18.58 -18.67 -15.99
C LEU A 356 19.29 -17.87 -17.09
N GLY A 357 19.97 -18.54 -18.01
CA GLY A 357 20.87 -18.01 -19.01
C GLY A 357 22.32 -17.91 -18.53
N SER A 358 23.22 -17.56 -19.45
CA SER A 358 24.65 -17.30 -19.17
C SER A 358 25.37 -18.46 -18.45
N GLY A 359 24.95 -19.71 -18.70
CA GLY A 359 25.53 -20.88 -18.06
C GLY A 359 25.18 -21.00 -16.57
N LYS A 360 24.02 -20.49 -16.16
CA LYS A 360 23.49 -20.66 -14.79
C LYS A 360 22.13 -21.31 -14.84
N SER A 361 21.86 -22.14 -13.83
CA SER A 361 20.55 -22.73 -13.61
C SER A 361 20.10 -22.51 -12.17
N ALA A 362 18.80 -22.59 -11.93
CA ALA A 362 18.26 -22.55 -10.58
C ALA A 362 17.17 -23.59 -10.34
N TYR A 363 17.04 -24.02 -9.09
CA TYR A 363 16.03 -24.98 -8.65
C TYR A 363 15.57 -24.64 -7.23
N PHE A 364 14.39 -25.12 -6.87
CA PHE A 364 13.89 -25.02 -5.50
C PHE A 364 14.42 -26.16 -4.64
N GLN A 365 14.65 -25.85 -3.36
CA GLN A 365 14.84 -26.83 -2.31
C GLN A 365 14.17 -26.39 -1.02
N GLN A 366 13.97 -27.31 -0.09
CA GLN A 366 13.52 -26.96 1.24
C GLN A 366 14.73 -26.52 2.09
N ALA A 367 14.59 -25.39 2.77
CA ALA A 367 15.61 -24.92 3.69
C ALA A 367 15.71 -25.84 4.92
N PHE A 368 16.92 -25.97 5.49
CA PHE A 368 17.10 -26.64 6.78
C PHE A 368 16.35 -25.85 7.88
N GLY A 369 15.38 -26.50 8.54
CA GLY A 369 14.48 -25.84 9.50
C GLY A 369 13.14 -25.38 8.93
N GLY A 370 12.85 -25.68 7.65
CA GLY A 370 11.63 -25.23 6.96
C GLY A 370 11.87 -23.98 6.13
N GLY A 371 10.97 -23.70 5.18
CA GLY A 371 11.15 -22.63 4.21
C GLY A 371 11.36 -23.10 2.78
N LEU A 372 11.20 -22.17 1.85
CA LEU A 372 11.49 -22.35 0.43
C LEU A 372 12.79 -21.62 0.08
N GLN A 373 13.73 -22.32 -0.54
CA GLN A 373 14.97 -21.78 -1.07
C GLN A 373 15.03 -21.90 -2.58
N ALA A 374 15.59 -20.89 -3.25
CA ALA A 374 16.09 -21.00 -4.61
C ALA A 374 17.60 -21.19 -4.57
N VAL A 375 18.11 -22.22 -5.24
CA VAL A 375 19.54 -22.48 -5.39
C VAL A 375 19.96 -22.13 -6.79
N VAL A 376 20.94 -21.23 -6.92
CA VAL A 376 21.56 -20.86 -8.19
C VAL A 376 22.90 -21.57 -8.29
N VAL A 377 23.11 -22.31 -9.37
CA VAL A 377 24.37 -23.03 -9.64
C VAL A 377 24.86 -22.76 -11.05
N PRO A 378 26.17 -22.79 -11.29
CA PRO A 378 26.70 -22.89 -12.64
C PRO A 378 26.15 -24.13 -13.33
N GLU A 379 25.77 -24.01 -14.60
CA GLU A 379 25.54 -25.18 -15.43
C GLU A 379 26.82 -26.03 -15.44
N PRO A 380 26.72 -27.37 -15.34
CA PRO A 380 27.86 -28.23 -15.50
C PRO A 380 28.46 -27.95 -16.89
N SER A 381 29.55 -27.21 -16.94
CA SER A 381 30.11 -26.79 -18.23
C SER A 381 30.26 -28.02 -19.10
N THR A 382 29.72 -27.98 -20.32
CA THR A 382 29.85 -29.07 -21.30
C THR A 382 31.32 -29.45 -21.48
N VAL A 383 32.23 -28.51 -21.22
CA VAL A 383 33.69 -28.71 -21.17
C VAL A 383 34.13 -29.73 -20.11
N ALA A 384 33.52 -29.78 -18.92
CA ALA A 384 33.84 -30.79 -17.91
C ALA A 384 33.43 -32.19 -18.37
N ILE A 385 32.25 -32.32 -19.01
CA ILE A 385 31.76 -33.60 -19.53
C ILE A 385 32.58 -34.03 -20.76
N VAL A 386 32.85 -33.11 -21.70
CA VAL A 386 33.66 -33.37 -22.89
C VAL A 386 35.12 -33.65 -22.52
N GLY A 387 35.65 -32.99 -21.49
CA GLY A 387 36.98 -33.25 -20.95
C GLY A 387 37.11 -34.68 -20.40
N ILE A 388 36.15 -35.13 -19.60
CA ILE A 388 36.13 -36.50 -19.06
C ILE A 388 35.93 -37.50 -20.21
N ALA A 389 34.98 -37.28 -21.12
CA ALA A 389 34.77 -38.14 -22.28
C ALA A 389 36.02 -38.21 -23.18
N GLY A 390 36.73 -37.09 -23.36
CA GLY A 390 37.99 -37.01 -24.09
C GLY A 390 39.11 -37.78 -23.41
N VAL A 391 39.26 -37.70 -22.08
CA VAL A 391 40.24 -38.48 -21.32
C VAL A 391 39.92 -39.97 -21.36
N VAL A 392 38.65 -40.37 -21.25
CA VAL A 392 38.23 -41.77 -21.37
C VAL A 392 38.51 -42.29 -22.79
N ALA A 393 38.13 -41.54 -23.83
CA ALA A 393 38.40 -41.91 -25.21
C ALA A 393 39.91 -42.04 -25.52
N ALA A 394 40.73 -41.11 -25.00
CA ALA A 394 42.18 -41.17 -25.14
C ALA A 394 42.77 -42.40 -24.41
N SER A 395 42.24 -42.73 -23.23
CA SER A 395 42.66 -43.90 -22.43
C SER A 395 42.29 -45.22 -23.11
N VAL A 396 41.09 -45.34 -23.65
CA VAL A 396 40.64 -46.51 -24.43
C VAL A 396 41.50 -46.68 -25.68
N ARG A 397 41.80 -45.60 -26.41
CA ARG A 397 42.68 -45.65 -27.59
C ARG A 397 44.09 -46.12 -27.23
N ARG A 398 44.61 -45.72 -26.07
CA ARG A 398 45.94 -46.15 -25.58
C ARG A 398 45.95 -47.65 -25.22
N LEU A 399 44.89 -48.15 -24.60
CA LEU A 399 44.77 -49.58 -24.26
C LEU A 399 44.66 -50.46 -25.51
N ASN A 400 43.89 -50.05 -26.52
CA ASN A 400 43.76 -50.81 -27.77
C ASN A 400 45.08 -50.88 -28.55
N ARG A 401 45.92 -49.83 -28.53
CA ARG A 401 47.26 -49.87 -29.14
C ARG A 401 48.22 -50.86 -28.46
N ARG A 402 48.02 -51.16 -27.18
CA ARG A 402 48.85 -52.14 -26.44
C ARG A 402 48.46 -53.59 -26.72
N ARG A 403 47.25 -53.84 -27.22
CA ARG A 403 46.78 -55.20 -27.58
C ARG A 403 47.12 -55.58 -29.02
N ALA A 404 47.43 -54.61 -29.88
CA ALA A 404 47.78 -54.83 -31.28
C ALA A 404 49.30 -54.97 -31.51
N ARG A 405 50.11 -54.89 -30.44
CA ARG A 405 51.53 -55.27 -30.41
C ARG A 405 51.64 -56.50 -29.55
#